data_AF-A0A1V6SQH1-F1
#
_entry.id   AF-A0A1V6SQH1-F1
#
_cell.length_a   1.000
_cell.length_b   1.000
_cell.length_c   1.000
_cell.angle_alpha   90.00
_cell.angle_beta   90.00
_cell.angle_gamma   90.00
#
_symmetry.space_group_name_H-M   'P 1'
#
loop_
_entity.id
_entity.type
_entity.pdbx_description
1 polymer ?
#
loop_
_entity_poly.entity_id
_entity_poly.type
_entity_poly.pdbx_seq_one_letter_code
_entity_poly.pdbx_strand_id
1 'polypeptide(L)'
;MYCASDTCIGSQLQSAAWFPHTYLHPSLTFPIALFTRSTMGMFQKPQPPMFYFGGKHITATIDMLLNKLHLTVYHLELEEPCFGLPETVIVKQQKNGRKSEIFNEISTYKKLQKLQGTVIPTLFGKGSLNGRPALVLSEV
;
A
#
# COMPACT_ATOMS: atom_id res chain seq x y z
N MET A 1 17.78 -43.65 -46.20
CA MET A 1 18.76 -44.02 -45.16
C MET A 1 17.98 -44.07 -43.86
N TYR A 2 18.00 -45.23 -43.22
CA TYR A 2 17.18 -45.61 -42.07
C TYR A 2 17.67 -45.00 -40.75
N CYS A 3 16.82 -45.22 -39.72
CA CYS A 3 17.05 -45.15 -38.27
C CYS A 3 16.69 -43.82 -37.58
N ALA A 4 16.13 -43.77 -36.37
CA ALA A 4 15.39 -44.66 -35.45
C ALA A 4 15.32 -43.89 -34.10
N SER A 5 14.30 -44.16 -33.28
CA SER A 5 14.35 -44.20 -31.79
C SER A 5 14.75 -42.93 -31.01
N ASP A 6 14.24 -42.57 -29.83
CA ASP A 6 13.26 -43.14 -28.91
C ASP A 6 13.04 -42.14 -27.75
N THR A 7 11.88 -42.24 -27.11
CA THR A 7 11.60 -42.07 -25.65
C THR A 7 11.65 -40.68 -24.98
N CYS A 8 10.52 -40.26 -24.39
CA CYS A 8 10.35 -40.04 -22.94
C CYS A 8 8.89 -39.72 -22.53
N ILE A 9 8.26 -40.68 -21.82
CA ILE A 9 7.56 -40.59 -20.50
C ILE A 9 6.76 -39.29 -20.25
N GLY A 10 5.46 -39.26 -19.95
CA GLY A 10 4.57 -40.21 -19.31
C GLY A 10 3.92 -39.52 -18.10
N SER A 11 2.59 -39.34 -18.10
CA SER A 11 1.79 -39.15 -16.87
C SER A 11 0.29 -39.21 -17.18
N GLN A 12 -0.30 -40.34 -16.77
CA GLN A 12 -1.74 -40.58 -16.66
C GLN A 12 -2.33 -39.75 -15.51
N LEU A 13 -3.57 -39.25 -15.70
CA LEU A 13 -4.52 -39.08 -14.60
C LEU A 13 -5.88 -39.59 -15.10
N GLN A 14 -6.31 -40.70 -14.50
CA GLN A 14 -7.62 -41.33 -14.73
C GLN A 14 -8.70 -40.67 -13.87
N SER A 15 -9.90 -40.68 -14.44
CA SER A 15 -11.17 -40.11 -14.00
C SER A 15 -11.85 -40.84 -12.84
N ALA A 16 -12.78 -40.09 -12.19
CA ALA A 16 -14.13 -40.51 -11.73
C ALA A 16 -14.22 -41.58 -10.63
N ALA A 17 -15.21 -41.63 -9.74
CA ALA A 17 -16.34 -40.81 -9.32
C ALA A 17 -16.97 -41.56 -8.10
N TRP A 18 -18.12 -41.08 -7.62
CA TRP A 18 -19.15 -41.78 -6.82
C TRP A 18 -19.15 -41.59 -5.28
N PHE A 19 -20.22 -40.91 -4.84
CA PHE A 19 -20.76 -40.80 -3.49
C PHE A 19 -21.25 -42.17 -2.95
N PRO A 20 -21.47 -42.30 -1.63
CA PRO A 20 -22.88 -42.25 -1.18
C PRO A 20 -23.14 -41.52 0.16
N HIS A 21 -24.41 -41.17 0.32
CA HIS A 21 -25.12 -40.54 1.45
C HIS A 21 -24.92 -41.23 2.82
N THR A 22 -24.89 -40.47 3.92
CA THR A 22 -25.86 -40.59 5.04
C THR A 22 -25.76 -39.45 6.07
N TYR A 23 -26.91 -39.16 6.69
CA TYR A 23 -27.24 -38.08 7.62
C TYR A 23 -26.60 -38.22 9.02
N LEU A 24 -26.40 -37.09 9.74
CA LEU A 24 -26.95 -36.79 11.09
C LEU A 24 -26.20 -35.62 11.76
N HIS A 25 -26.98 -34.68 12.32
CA HIS A 25 -26.56 -33.48 13.06
C HIS A 25 -26.32 -33.83 14.57
N PRO A 26 -26.17 -32.84 15.46
CA PRO A 26 -24.95 -32.23 16.00
C PRO A 26 -24.62 -32.74 17.42
N SER A 27 -23.39 -32.55 17.90
CA SER A 27 -23.09 -32.18 19.30
C SER A 27 -21.62 -32.42 19.59
N LEU A 28 -20.99 -31.43 20.26
CA LEU A 28 -19.94 -31.58 21.28
C LEU A 28 -18.78 -32.50 20.88
N THR A 29 -17.56 -32.02 20.78
CA THR A 29 -16.71 -31.83 21.96
C THR A 29 -15.43 -31.15 21.49
N PHE A 30 -15.01 -30.10 22.18
CA PHE A 30 -13.69 -29.50 22.02
C PHE A 30 -12.61 -30.49 22.46
N PRO A 31 -11.56 -30.75 21.65
CA PRO A 31 -10.30 -31.19 22.19
C PRO A 31 -9.42 -29.96 22.46
N ILE A 32 -9.20 -29.71 23.75
CA ILE A 32 -8.04 -28.96 24.25
C ILE A 32 -6.80 -29.76 23.82
N ALA A 33 -6.04 -29.25 22.87
CA ALA A 33 -4.69 -29.71 22.58
C ALA A 33 -3.71 -28.58 22.87
N LEU A 34 -2.90 -28.83 23.89
CA LEU A 34 -1.77 -28.03 24.34
C LEU A 34 -0.73 -27.81 23.24
N PHE A 35 0.12 -26.79 23.50
CA PHE A 35 1.46 -26.56 22.96
C PHE A 35 1.49 -25.86 21.59
N THR A 36 1.94 -24.60 21.49
CA THR A 36 3.34 -24.23 21.71
C THR A 36 3.52 -22.75 22.03
N ARG A 37 4.57 -22.50 22.81
CA ARG A 37 5.27 -21.24 23.10
C ARG A 37 5.30 -20.26 21.90
N SER A 38 4.73 -19.07 22.06
CA SER A 38 5.22 -17.88 21.35
C SER A 38 4.94 -16.63 22.18
N THR A 39 6.02 -16.08 22.70
CA THR A 39 6.13 -14.78 23.34
C THR A 39 5.43 -13.70 22.52
N MET A 40 4.47 -13.04 23.18
CA MET A 40 3.95 -11.69 22.95
C MET A 40 4.67 -10.90 21.85
N GLY A 41 4.15 -10.97 20.62
CA GLY A 41 4.29 -9.86 19.69
C GLY A 41 3.44 -8.72 20.24
N MET A 42 4.10 -7.70 20.79
CA MET A 42 3.46 -6.43 21.11
C MET A 42 2.82 -5.92 19.82
N PHE A 43 1.49 -5.99 19.70
CA PHE A 43 0.77 -5.16 18.74
C PHE A 43 0.99 -3.72 19.19
N GLN A 44 2.07 -3.10 18.69
CA GLN A 44 2.22 -1.67 18.80
C GLN A 44 1.04 -1.08 18.04
N LYS A 45 0.14 -0.41 18.75
CA LYS A 45 -0.88 0.44 18.15
C LYS A 45 -0.14 1.34 17.14
N PRO A 46 -0.49 1.33 15.85
CA PRO A 46 0.24 2.11 14.86
C PRO A 46 0.24 3.56 15.31
N GLN A 47 1.44 4.13 15.46
CA GLN A 47 1.55 5.54 15.82
C GLN A 47 1.00 6.37 14.68
N PRO A 48 0.19 7.41 14.97
CA PRO A 48 -0.30 8.31 13.93
C PRO A 48 0.87 8.91 13.15
N PRO A 49 0.71 9.11 11.82
CA PRO A 49 1.73 9.75 11.02
C PRO A 49 2.00 11.18 11.52
N MET A 50 3.28 11.55 11.61
CA MET A 50 3.67 12.93 11.87
C MET A 50 3.69 13.70 10.55
N PHE A 51 2.56 14.30 10.18
CA PHE A 51 2.44 15.11 8.96
C PHE A 51 2.56 16.60 9.28
N TYR A 52 3.42 17.31 8.53
CA TYR A 52 3.60 18.74 8.65
C TYR A 52 3.45 19.42 7.29
N PHE A 53 2.70 20.53 7.27
CA PHE A 53 2.55 21.40 6.12
C PHE A 53 2.49 22.86 6.57
N GLY A 54 3.14 23.77 5.84
CA GLY A 54 3.21 25.18 6.23
C GLY A 54 3.84 25.44 7.61
N GLY A 55 4.70 24.53 8.09
CA GLY A 55 5.32 24.61 9.43
C GLY A 55 4.41 24.18 10.58
N LYS A 56 3.21 23.65 10.31
CA LYS A 56 2.25 23.18 11.31
C LYS A 56 2.05 21.68 11.22
N HIS A 57 1.86 21.05 12.37
CA HIS A 57 1.45 19.65 12.47
C HIS A 57 -0.03 19.53 12.10
N ILE A 58 -0.36 18.56 11.25
CA ILE A 58 -1.73 18.26 10.83
C ILE A 58 -2.00 16.80 11.19
N THR A 59 -3.05 16.54 11.96
CA THR A 59 -3.46 15.17 12.26
C THR A 59 -3.99 14.52 10.99
N ALA A 60 -3.46 13.34 10.70
CA ALA A 60 -3.83 12.59 9.52
C ALA A 60 -3.83 11.10 9.81
N THR A 61 -4.59 10.34 9.04
CA THR A 61 -4.51 8.88 8.94
C THR A 61 -3.84 8.54 7.62
N ILE A 62 -2.89 7.58 7.63
CA ILE A 62 -2.45 6.96 6.38
C ILE A 62 -3.51 5.93 6.03
N ASP A 63 -4.29 6.24 5.02
CA ASP A 63 -5.32 5.33 4.52
C ASP A 63 -4.68 4.24 3.64
N MET A 64 -3.89 4.64 2.62
CA MET A 64 -3.25 3.68 1.72
C MET A 64 -1.82 4.03 1.33
N LEU A 65 -0.97 3.02 1.34
CA LEU A 65 0.30 3.04 0.65
C LEU A 65 0.07 2.78 -0.84
N LEU A 66 0.14 3.82 -1.65
CA LEU A 66 -0.19 3.76 -3.08
C LEU A 66 0.82 2.98 -3.92
N ASN A 67 2.03 2.72 -3.40
CA ASN A 67 3.01 1.91 -4.11
C ASN A 67 3.77 0.96 -3.16
N LYS A 68 3.47 -0.34 -3.29
CA LYS A 68 4.09 -1.42 -2.51
C LYS A 68 5.58 -1.62 -2.82
N LEU A 69 6.03 -1.23 -4.02
CA LEU A 69 7.43 -1.34 -4.46
C LEU A 69 8.24 -0.07 -4.15
N HIS A 70 7.57 1.09 -4.06
CA HIS A 70 8.18 2.37 -3.71
C HIS A 70 7.36 3.03 -2.61
N LEU A 71 7.75 2.75 -1.37
CA LEU A 71 7.15 3.24 -0.12
C LEU A 71 7.32 4.76 0.08
N THR A 72 6.98 5.56 -0.93
CA THR A 72 7.19 7.01 -0.93
C THR A 72 5.97 7.78 -1.41
N VAL A 73 4.85 7.11 -1.70
CA VAL A 73 3.59 7.77 -2.07
C VAL A 73 2.51 7.26 -1.13
N TYR A 74 1.86 8.18 -0.44
CA TYR A 74 0.90 7.91 0.63
C TYR A 74 -0.39 8.67 0.34
N HIS A 75 -1.52 8.00 0.53
CA HIS A 75 -2.84 8.62 0.62
C HIS A 75 -3.08 8.97 2.10
N LEU A 76 -3.38 10.23 2.39
CA LEU A 76 -3.67 10.71 3.74
C LEU A 76 -5.07 11.31 3.79
N GLU A 77 -5.82 10.95 4.82
CA GLU A 77 -7.04 11.67 5.22
C GLU A 77 -6.68 12.59 6.38
N LEU A 78 -7.07 13.86 6.28
CA LEU A 78 -6.81 14.90 7.26
C LEU A 78 -8.04 15.03 8.16
N GLU A 79 -7.86 15.05 9.48
CA GLU A 79 -9.00 15.16 10.42
C GLU A 79 -9.69 16.52 10.34
N GLU A 80 -8.97 17.56 9.92
CA GLU A 80 -9.52 18.89 9.67
C GLU A 80 -8.89 19.48 8.39
N PRO A 81 -9.69 19.91 7.40
CA PRO A 81 -9.18 20.61 6.23
C PRO A 81 -8.63 21.98 6.64
N CYS A 82 -7.35 22.00 6.99
CA CYS A 82 -6.64 23.17 7.45
C CYS A 82 -5.66 23.67 6.38
N PHE A 83 -5.38 24.98 6.42
CA PHE A 83 -4.33 25.61 5.60
C PHE A 83 -4.55 25.53 4.09
N GLY A 84 -5.82 25.48 3.66
CA GLY A 84 -6.19 25.41 2.25
C GLY A 84 -5.96 24.03 1.61
N LEU A 85 -5.74 23.00 2.43
CA LEU A 85 -5.72 21.61 1.97
C LEU A 85 -7.14 21.01 2.02
N PRO A 86 -7.49 20.15 1.06
CA PRO A 86 -8.70 19.33 1.13
C PRO A 86 -8.60 18.25 2.22
N GLU A 87 -9.70 17.54 2.46
CA GLU A 87 -9.77 16.43 3.43
C GLU A 87 -8.84 15.27 3.05
N THR A 88 -8.64 15.01 1.76
CA THR A 88 -7.73 13.95 1.27
C THR A 88 -6.58 14.52 0.46
N VAL A 89 -5.36 14.05 0.73
CA VAL A 89 -4.16 14.50 0.00
C VAL A 89 -3.24 13.34 -0.35
N ILE A 90 -2.53 13.49 -1.46
CA ILE A 90 -1.42 12.60 -1.83
C ILE A 90 -0.12 13.21 -1.34
N VAL A 91 0.62 12.44 -0.53
CA VAL A 91 1.94 12.83 -0.05
C VAL A 91 3.00 11.97 -0.72
N LYS A 92 3.85 12.64 -1.52
CA LYS A 92 4.99 12.01 -2.17
C LYS A 92 6.28 12.37 -1.43
N GLN A 93 6.77 11.46 -0.60
CA GLN A 93 8.02 11.58 0.12
C GLN A 93 9.23 11.52 -0.83
N GLN A 94 10.30 12.22 -0.44
CA GLN A 94 11.59 12.13 -1.10
C GLN A 94 12.17 10.71 -0.97
N LYS A 95 12.72 10.20 -2.06
CA LYS A 95 13.60 9.02 -2.02
C LYS A 95 14.95 9.39 -1.39
N ASN A 96 15.53 8.44 -0.65
CA ASN A 96 16.84 8.61 0.01
C ASN A 96 17.91 9.02 -1.02
N GLY A 97 18.69 10.04 -0.71
CA GLY A 97 19.79 10.52 -1.55
C GLY A 97 19.39 11.38 -2.77
N ARG A 98 18.09 11.61 -3.02
CA ARG A 98 17.60 12.31 -4.23
C ARG A 98 17.00 13.68 -3.95
N LYS A 99 17.78 14.57 -3.33
CA LYS A 99 17.33 15.94 -3.01
C LYS A 99 16.94 16.76 -4.24
N SER A 100 17.65 16.58 -5.35
CA SER A 100 17.38 17.29 -6.62
C SER A 100 16.04 16.91 -7.26
N GLU A 101 15.53 15.70 -7.01
CA GLU A 101 14.29 15.19 -7.61
C GLU A 101 13.08 16.04 -7.20
N ILE A 102 12.98 16.41 -5.92
CA ILE A 102 11.91 17.29 -5.43
C ILE A 102 11.93 18.67 -6.10
N PHE A 103 13.11 19.28 -6.27
CA PHE A 103 13.19 20.59 -6.90
C PHE A 103 12.83 20.53 -8.39
N ASN A 104 13.28 19.49 -9.08
CA ASN A 104 12.93 19.28 -10.48
C ASN A 104 11.43 19.03 -10.64
N GLU A 105 10.83 18.23 -9.77
CA GLU A 105 9.40 17.96 -9.77
C GLU A 105 8.57 19.22 -9.52
N ILE A 106 8.94 20.04 -8.53
CA ILE A 106 8.29 21.35 -8.31
C ILE A 106 8.40 22.23 -9.56
N SER A 107 9.58 22.27 -10.19
CA SER A 107 9.76 23.06 -11.42
C SER A 107 8.87 22.57 -12.56
N THR A 108 8.62 21.26 -12.62
CA THR A 108 7.74 20.63 -13.60
C THR A 108 6.29 21.01 -13.34
N TYR A 109 5.82 20.90 -12.11
CA TYR A 109 4.47 21.36 -11.73
C TYR A 109 4.27 22.85 -12.03
N LYS A 110 5.27 23.70 -11.77
CA LYS A 110 5.22 25.12 -12.14
C LYS A 110 5.06 25.34 -13.65
N LYS A 111 5.79 24.60 -14.48
CA LYS A 111 5.67 24.67 -15.95
C LYS A 111 4.30 24.17 -16.44
N LEU A 112 3.73 23.18 -15.75
CA LEU A 112 2.45 22.57 -16.09
C LEU A 112 1.27 23.14 -15.29
N GLN A 113 1.40 24.36 -14.74
CA GLN A 113 0.38 24.96 -13.87
C GLN A 113 -1.02 24.98 -14.51
N LYS A 114 -1.11 25.19 -15.82
CA LYS A 114 -2.39 25.22 -16.56
C LYS A 114 -3.11 23.86 -16.62
N LEU A 115 -2.41 22.75 -16.36
CA LEU A 115 -2.96 21.40 -16.39
C LEU A 115 -3.30 20.86 -14.99
N GLN A 116 -2.92 21.60 -13.94
CA GLN A 116 -3.18 21.19 -12.56
C GLN A 116 -4.67 21.25 -12.22
N GLY A 117 -5.13 20.29 -11.43
CA GLY A 117 -6.54 20.17 -11.02
C GLY A 117 -7.48 19.70 -12.13
N THR A 118 -6.95 19.32 -13.29
CA THR A 118 -7.73 18.77 -14.41
C THR A 118 -7.10 17.48 -14.93
N VAL A 119 -5.86 17.56 -15.41
CA VAL A 119 -5.14 16.42 -15.99
C VAL A 119 -4.07 15.89 -15.04
N ILE A 120 -3.47 16.78 -14.25
CA ILE A 120 -2.44 16.42 -13.27
C ILE A 120 -2.80 16.94 -11.88
N PRO A 121 -2.23 16.37 -10.81
CA PRO A 121 -2.47 16.83 -9.45
C PRO A 121 -2.16 18.32 -9.27
N THR A 122 -2.92 18.98 -8.38
CA THR A 122 -2.55 20.30 -7.91
C THR A 122 -1.43 20.18 -6.90
N LEU A 123 -0.32 20.88 -7.11
CA LEU A 123 0.77 20.97 -6.16
C LEU A 123 0.45 22.05 -5.11
N PHE A 124 0.09 21.64 -3.90
CA PHE A 124 -0.12 22.55 -2.78
C PHE A 124 1.21 23.09 -2.23
N GLY A 125 2.26 22.27 -2.26
CA GLY A 125 3.59 22.71 -1.89
C GLY A 125 4.44 21.62 -1.25
N LYS A 126 5.37 22.07 -0.40
CA LYS A 126 6.29 21.21 0.36
C LYS A 126 5.72 20.95 1.75
N GLY A 127 5.88 19.72 2.22
CA GLY A 127 5.62 19.32 3.59
C GLY A 127 6.67 18.32 4.08
N SER A 128 6.36 17.66 5.18
CA SER A 128 7.10 16.49 5.62
C SER A 128 6.17 15.47 6.25
N LEU A 129 6.48 14.20 6.02
CA LEU A 129 5.78 13.06 6.63
C LEU A 129 6.80 12.22 7.38
N ASN A 130 6.56 11.95 8.66
CA ASN A 130 7.47 11.20 9.54
C ASN A 130 8.91 11.73 9.49
N GLY A 131 9.06 13.06 9.48
CA GLY A 131 10.35 13.76 9.40
C GLY A 131 11.03 13.75 8.03
N ARG A 132 10.43 13.14 7.00
CA ARG A 132 10.99 13.11 5.64
C ARG A 132 10.34 14.19 4.77
N PRO A 133 11.13 14.99 4.04
CA PRO A 133 10.60 15.97 3.09
C PRO A 133 9.68 15.32 2.06
N ALA A 134 8.58 16.00 1.72
CA ALA A 134 7.58 15.50 0.80
C ALA A 134 6.94 16.63 -0.02
N LEU A 135 6.31 16.24 -1.13
CA LEU A 135 5.37 17.06 -1.88
C LEU A 135 3.94 16.70 -1.48
N VAL A 136 3.11 17.72 -1.34
CA VAL A 136 1.68 17.58 -1.02
C VAL A 136 0.89 17.94 -2.27
N LEU A 137 0.09 16.98 -2.73
CA LEU A 137 -0.63 17.03 -4.00
C LEU A 137 -2.13 16.78 -3.76
N SER A 138 -2.97 17.32 -4.64
CA SER A 138 -4.38 16.92 -4.68
C SER A 138 -4.53 15.49 -5.18
N GLU A 139 -5.65 14.89 -4.84
CA GLU A 139 -6.21 13.80 -5.63
C GLU A 139 -6.68 14.32 -7.00
N VAL A 140 -6.79 13.45 -8.01
CA VAL A 140 -7.24 13.78 -9.37
C VAL A 140 -8.30 12.78 -9.79
#